data_AF-A0A3P6T254-F1
#
_entry.id   AF-A0A3P6T254-F1
#
_cell.length_a   1.000
_cell.length_b   1.000
_cell.length_c   1.000
_cell.angle_alpha   90.00
_cell.angle_beta   90.00
_cell.angle_gamma   90.00
#
_symmetry.space_group_name_H-M   'P 1'
#
loop_
_entity.id
_entity.type
_entity.pdbx_description
1 polymer ?
#
loop_
_entity_poly.entity_id
_entity_poly.type
_entity_poly.pdbx_seq_one_letter_code
_entity_poly.pdbx_strand_id
1 'polypeptide(L)'
;MQRSNLLYDRCTRPTVLPLRLLVPLTYFPSNSPRRNLLACKRREPIKLNREVLGFAVNRLQYALLAEAWRLVGEDILSPEDVDKVMSAGLGPRYAIHGPLQTVHLNANATVLSVTPSLPGIRDYFVRYGDGIRRVMADM
;
A
#
# COMPACT_ATOMS: atom_id res chain seq x y z
N MET A 1 -35.12 10.15 7.98
CA MET A 1 -34.74 10.54 6.60
C MET A 1 -33.22 10.43 6.47
N GLN A 2 -32.76 9.43 5.72
CA GLN A 2 -31.39 8.88 5.72
C GLN A 2 -30.32 9.90 5.32
N ARG A 3 -29.31 10.06 6.18
CA ARG A 3 -28.10 10.85 5.94
C ARG A 3 -26.99 9.95 5.36
N SER A 4 -26.30 10.50 4.36
CA SER A 4 -24.94 10.18 3.87
C SER A 4 -24.63 8.80 3.27
N ASN A 5 -24.69 8.68 1.94
CA ASN A 5 -24.02 7.63 1.15
C ASN A 5 -22.91 8.20 0.24
N LEU A 6 -21.95 8.89 0.85
CA LEU A 6 -20.67 9.25 0.22
C LEU A 6 -19.60 9.11 1.30
N LEU A 7 -18.91 7.97 1.33
CA LEU A 7 -17.68 7.80 2.10
C LEU A 7 -16.56 8.49 1.31
N TYR A 8 -16.52 9.82 1.46
CA TYR A 8 -15.37 10.62 1.11
C TYR A 8 -14.35 10.41 2.22
N ASP A 9 -13.20 9.82 1.92
CA ASP A 9 -12.08 9.91 2.86
C ASP A 9 -11.78 11.40 3.02
N ARG A 10 -12.08 11.95 4.21
CA ARG A 10 -11.86 13.37 4.49
C ARG A 10 -10.37 13.57 4.42
N CYS A 11 -9.92 14.18 3.32
CA CYS A 11 -8.63 14.81 3.12
C CYS A 11 -7.77 14.81 4.40
N THR A 12 -6.92 13.80 4.58
CA THR A 12 -5.61 14.03 5.19
C THR A 12 -5.01 15.26 4.49
N ARG A 13 -4.37 16.15 5.26
CA ARG A 13 -3.96 17.49 4.80
C ARG A 13 -3.37 17.43 3.38
N PRO A 14 -3.83 18.26 2.42
CA PRO A 14 -3.50 18.17 0.99
C PRO A 14 -2.00 18.18 0.63
N THR A 15 -1.14 18.47 1.60
CA THR A 15 0.31 18.61 1.44
C THR A 15 1.09 17.30 1.59
N VAL A 16 0.49 16.23 2.12
CA VAL A 16 1.27 15.04 2.54
C VAL A 16 1.14 13.85 1.57
N LEU A 17 0.01 13.65 0.89
CA LEU A 17 -0.20 12.49 0.01
C LEU A 17 -0.94 12.87 -1.29
N PRO A 18 -0.39 12.58 -2.48
CA PRO A 18 -1.02 12.89 -3.77
C PRO A 18 -2.08 11.86 -4.20
N LEU A 19 -2.12 10.69 -3.56
CA LEU A 19 -2.99 9.57 -3.95
C LEU A 19 -4.46 9.81 -3.59
N ARG A 20 -5.36 9.46 -4.51
CA ARG A 20 -6.80 9.48 -4.25
C ARG A 20 -7.48 8.20 -4.72
N LEU A 21 -8.12 7.50 -3.78
CA LEU A 21 -8.86 6.27 -4.03
C LEU A 21 -10.21 6.60 -4.66
N LEU A 22 -10.45 6.11 -5.88
CA LEU A 22 -11.76 6.10 -6.53
C LEU A 22 -12.40 4.73 -6.32
N VAL A 23 -13.52 4.72 -5.61
CA VAL A 23 -14.36 3.53 -5.48
C VAL A 23 -15.31 3.47 -6.69
N PRO A 24 -15.47 2.31 -7.35
CA PRO A 24 -16.43 2.17 -8.44
C PRO A 24 -17.83 2.52 -7.98
N LEU A 25 -18.39 3.46 -8.70
CA LEU A 25 -19.78 3.83 -8.61
C LEU A 25 -20.59 2.78 -9.37
N THR A 26 -20.96 1.68 -8.73
CA THR A 26 -22.04 0.81 -9.23
C THR A 26 -23.42 1.51 -9.20
N TYR A 27 -23.48 2.80 -8.87
CA TYR A 27 -24.72 3.55 -8.69
C TYR A 27 -24.76 4.96 -9.31
N PHE A 28 -23.93 5.29 -10.29
CA PHE A 28 -24.01 6.61 -10.94
C PHE A 28 -24.20 6.49 -12.46
N PRO A 29 -25.33 6.97 -13.02
CA PRO A 29 -25.52 7.03 -14.46
C PRO A 29 -24.48 7.97 -15.09
N SER A 30 -24.10 7.66 -16.34
CA SER A 30 -22.95 8.19 -17.08
C SER A 30 -22.85 9.72 -17.18
N ASN A 31 -23.92 10.46 -16.84
CA ASN A 31 -24.05 11.90 -17.06
C ASN A 31 -24.20 12.73 -15.78
N SER A 32 -23.70 12.28 -14.62
CA SER A 32 -23.78 13.11 -13.41
C SER A 32 -22.68 14.21 -13.38
N PRO A 33 -23.03 15.48 -13.08
CA PRO A 33 -22.07 16.61 -13.00
C PRO A 33 -20.94 16.43 -11.97
N ARG A 34 -21.01 15.38 -11.15
CA ARG A 34 -20.11 15.14 -10.02
C ARG A 34 -18.77 14.53 -10.40
N ARG A 35 -18.59 14.07 -11.64
CA ARG A 35 -17.26 13.71 -12.16
C ARG A 35 -16.33 14.94 -12.25
N ASN A 36 -16.88 16.15 -12.35
CA ASN A 36 -16.12 17.38 -12.52
C ASN A 36 -15.65 18.03 -11.20
N LEU A 37 -16.12 17.56 -10.04
CA LEU A 37 -15.57 17.96 -8.72
C LEU A 37 -14.18 17.34 -8.44
N LEU A 38 -13.66 16.51 -9.35
CA LEU A 38 -12.31 15.94 -9.30
C LEU A 38 -11.20 16.91 -9.79
N ALA A 39 -11.53 18.12 -10.22
CA ALA A 39 -10.60 19.07 -10.85
C ALA A 39 -9.58 19.74 -9.90
N CYS A 40 -9.18 19.10 -8.80
CA CYS A 40 -7.93 19.45 -8.13
C CYS A 40 -6.77 18.84 -8.95
N LYS A 41 -6.21 19.64 -9.85
CA LYS A 41 -5.26 19.32 -10.95
C LYS A 41 -3.97 18.51 -10.63
N ARG A 42 -3.82 17.89 -9.45
CA ARG A 42 -2.56 17.24 -9.00
C ARG A 42 -2.75 15.98 -8.15
N ARG A 43 -3.76 15.15 -8.43
CA ARG A 43 -3.96 13.90 -7.69
C ARG A 43 -4.08 12.72 -8.64
N GLU A 44 -3.44 11.61 -8.29
CA GLU A 44 -3.46 10.38 -9.08
C GLU A 44 -4.67 9.53 -8.67
N PRO A 45 -5.66 9.34 -9.57
CA PRO A 45 -6.82 8.53 -9.28
C PRO A 45 -6.50 7.04 -9.43
N ILE A 46 -6.86 6.21 -8.45
CA ILE A 46 -6.81 4.76 -8.58
C ILE A 46 -8.19 4.14 -8.50
N LYS A 47 -8.45 3.11 -9.32
CA LYS A 47 -9.72 2.38 -9.35
C LYS A 47 -9.64 1.16 -8.43
N LEU A 48 -10.54 1.08 -7.44
CA LEU A 48 -10.76 -0.20 -6.74
C LEU A 48 -11.59 -1.12 -7.63
N ASN A 49 -11.38 -2.44 -7.60
CA ASN A 49 -12.24 -3.36 -8.36
C ASN A 49 -13.52 -3.75 -7.59
N ARG A 50 -13.47 -3.65 -6.26
CA ARG A 50 -14.59 -3.90 -5.35
C ARG A 50 -14.48 -2.96 -4.16
N GLU A 51 -15.61 -2.67 -3.52
CA GLU A 51 -15.61 -1.91 -2.27
C GLU A 51 -15.00 -2.77 -1.15
N VAL A 52 -14.19 -2.14 -0.30
CA VAL A 52 -13.57 -2.79 0.86
C VAL A 52 -13.60 -1.82 2.04
N LEU A 53 -13.86 -2.35 3.23
CA LEU A 53 -13.78 -1.56 4.45
C LEU A 53 -12.38 -0.97 4.63
N GLY A 54 -12.32 0.33 4.93
CA GLY A 54 -11.08 1.08 5.12
C GLY A 54 -10.38 1.50 3.82
N PHE A 55 -10.92 1.17 2.64
CA PHE A 55 -10.25 1.36 1.35
C PHE A 55 -8.86 0.67 1.28
N ALA A 56 -8.14 0.82 0.16
CA ALA A 56 -6.84 0.16 -0.01
C ALA A 56 -5.73 0.71 0.90
N VAL A 57 -5.66 2.04 1.09
CA VAL A 57 -4.58 2.69 1.84
C VAL A 57 -4.61 2.30 3.32
N ASN A 58 -5.76 2.41 4.00
CA ASN A 58 -5.82 2.06 5.42
C ASN A 58 -5.59 0.57 5.65
N ARG A 59 -5.95 -0.30 4.70
CA ARG A 59 -5.65 -1.74 4.82
C ARG A 59 -4.15 -2.02 4.84
N LEU A 60 -3.38 -1.36 3.98
CA LEU A 60 -1.91 -1.47 3.98
C LEU A 60 -1.32 -0.85 5.26
N GLN A 61 -1.83 0.31 5.67
CA GLN A 61 -1.38 0.98 6.89
C GLN A 61 -1.65 0.11 8.13
N TYR A 62 -2.83 -0.48 8.26
CA TYR A 62 -3.19 -1.30 9.41
C TYR A 62 -2.49 -2.66 9.40
N ALA A 63 -2.18 -3.24 8.24
CA ALA A 63 -1.35 -4.43 8.17
C ALA A 63 0.06 -4.14 8.73
N LEU A 64 0.65 -3.01 8.37
CA LEU A 64 1.94 -2.58 8.91
C LEU A 64 1.85 -2.28 10.42
N LEU A 65 0.81 -1.56 10.84
CA LEU A 65 0.62 -1.20 12.24
C LEU A 65 0.41 -2.43 13.13
N ALA A 66 -0.31 -3.45 12.64
CA ALA A 66 -0.53 -4.67 13.38
C ALA A 66 0.80 -5.38 13.71
N GLU A 67 1.69 -5.51 12.72
CA GLU A 67 2.99 -6.13 12.95
C GLU A 67 3.89 -5.28 13.83
N ALA A 68 3.91 -3.96 13.62
CA ALA A 68 4.63 -3.04 14.50
C ALA A 68 4.23 -3.21 15.97
N TRP A 69 2.92 -3.35 16.23
CA TRP A 69 2.42 -3.56 17.59
C TRP A 69 2.79 -4.92 18.17
N ARG A 70 2.82 -5.97 17.35
CA ARG A 70 3.25 -7.31 17.75
C ARG A 70 4.71 -7.32 18.15
N LEU A 71 5.60 -6.72 17.34
CA LEU A 71 7.03 -6.62 17.63
C LEU A 71 7.31 -5.88 18.94
N VAL A 72 6.54 -4.83 19.24
CA VAL A 72 6.61 -4.13 20.53
C VAL A 72 6.07 -4.99 21.66
N GLY A 73 4.92 -5.65 21.45
CA GLY A 73 4.27 -6.48 22.46
C GLY A 73 5.08 -7.72 22.87
N GLU A 74 5.90 -8.25 21.95
CA GLU A 74 6.81 -9.36 22.19
C GLU A 74 8.22 -8.92 22.63
N ASP A 75 8.42 -7.63 22.91
CA ASP A 75 9.70 -7.06 23.33
C ASP A 75 10.86 -7.30 22.32
N ILE A 76 10.51 -7.46 21.03
CA ILE A 76 11.50 -7.62 19.95
C ILE A 76 12.11 -6.26 19.59
N LEU A 77 11.31 -5.19 19.63
CA LEU A 77 11.75 -3.82 19.38
C LEU A 77 11.03 -2.84 20.31
N SER A 78 11.74 -1.77 20.70
CA SER A 78 11.11 -0.61 21.33
C SER A 78 10.23 0.15 20.32
N PRO A 79 9.17 0.87 20.77
CA PRO A 79 8.39 1.73 19.88
C PRO A 79 9.24 2.72 19.08
N GLU A 80 10.28 3.29 19.70
CA GLU A 80 11.18 4.23 19.07
C GLU A 80 12.01 3.56 17.97
N ASP A 81 12.44 2.31 18.17
CA ASP A 81 13.22 1.60 17.17
C ASP A 81 12.35 1.09 16.01
N VAL A 82 11.09 0.73 16.26
CA VAL A 82 10.11 0.46 15.19
C VAL A 82 9.95 1.70 14.29
N ASP A 83 9.78 2.88 14.89
CA ASP A 83 9.69 4.14 14.14
C ASP A 83 10.97 4.45 13.37
N LYS A 84 12.16 4.10 13.88
CA LYS A 84 13.44 4.22 13.14
C LYS A 84 13.50 3.26 11.97
N VAL A 85 13.11 1.99 12.13
CA VAL A 85 13.05 1.00 11.04
C VAL A 85 12.16 1.50 9.91
N MET A 86 11.04 2.14 10.25
CA MET A 86 10.15 2.74 9.27
C MET A 86 10.71 4.01 8.66
N SER A 87 11.10 5.00 9.45
CA SER A 87 11.51 6.32 8.93
C SER A 87 12.85 6.31 8.19
N ALA A 88 13.83 5.50 8.64
CA ALA A 88 15.16 5.41 8.04
C ALA A 88 15.34 4.19 7.12
N GLY A 89 14.48 3.17 7.22
CA GLY A 89 14.56 1.94 6.43
C GLY A 89 13.50 1.86 5.33
N LEU A 90 12.30 1.41 5.70
CA LEU A 90 11.24 1.08 4.72
C LEU A 90 10.54 2.32 4.13
N GLY A 91 10.46 3.41 4.88
CA GLY A 91 9.77 4.65 4.52
C GLY A 91 10.33 5.32 3.27
N PRO A 92 11.65 5.59 3.18
CA PRO A 92 12.25 6.19 1.99
C PRO A 92 12.03 5.35 0.72
N ARG A 93 12.03 4.03 0.86
CA ARG A 93 11.73 3.09 -0.23
C ARG A 93 10.29 3.25 -0.72
N TYR A 94 9.32 3.34 0.19
CA TYR A 94 7.90 3.52 -0.15
C TYR A 94 7.50 4.95 -0.52
N ALA A 95 8.35 5.94 -0.21
CA ALA A 95 8.15 7.31 -0.67
C ALA A 95 8.38 7.46 -2.19
N ILE A 96 9.22 6.59 -2.77
CA ILE A 96 9.60 6.64 -4.20
C ILE A 96 8.88 5.54 -4.99
N HIS A 97 8.79 4.33 -4.45
CA HIS A 97 8.27 3.16 -5.16
C HIS A 97 7.23 2.41 -4.34
N GLY A 98 6.16 1.93 -4.99
CA GLY A 98 5.21 1.03 -4.34
C GLY A 98 5.84 -0.32 -3.92
N PRO A 99 5.20 -1.09 -3.03
CA PRO A 99 5.74 -2.36 -2.55
C PRO A 99 5.99 -3.38 -3.67
N LEU A 100 5.06 -3.52 -4.62
CA LEU A 100 5.22 -4.44 -5.76
C LEU A 100 6.32 -3.99 -6.74
N GLN A 101 6.46 -2.68 -6.95
CA GLN A 101 7.53 -2.13 -7.78
C GLN A 101 8.89 -2.35 -7.13
N THR A 102 8.99 -2.14 -5.82
CA THR A 102 10.22 -2.43 -5.07
C THR A 102 10.61 -3.90 -5.19
N VAL A 103 9.66 -4.81 -5.03
CA VAL A 103 9.89 -6.25 -5.22
C VAL A 103 10.45 -6.54 -6.62
N HIS A 104 9.84 -5.96 -7.65
CA HIS A 104 10.29 -6.14 -9.03
C HIS A 104 11.73 -5.61 -9.25
N LEU A 105 12.05 -4.43 -8.71
CA LEU A 105 13.39 -3.83 -8.82
C LEU A 105 14.45 -4.62 -8.06
N ASN A 106 14.13 -5.08 -6.85
CA ASN A 106 15.02 -5.93 -6.05
C ASN A 106 15.27 -7.29 -6.72
N ALA A 107 14.35 -7.75 -7.56
CA ALA A 107 14.53 -8.97 -8.33
C ALA A 107 15.66 -8.81 -9.36
N ASN A 108 15.59 -7.76 -10.17
CA ASN A 108 16.50 -7.59 -11.32
C ASN A 108 17.86 -6.99 -10.93
N ALA A 109 17.96 -6.32 -9.78
CA ALA A 109 19.19 -5.65 -9.34
C ALA A 109 20.25 -6.58 -8.74
N THR A 110 19.94 -7.85 -8.49
CA THR A 110 20.90 -8.82 -7.94
C THR A 110 21.53 -9.63 -9.08
N VAL A 111 22.87 -9.64 -9.13
CA VAL A 111 23.73 -10.35 -10.13
C VAL A 111 23.57 -11.89 -10.09
N LEU A 112 22.65 -12.40 -9.27
CA LEU A 112 22.43 -13.80 -8.98
C LEU A 112 20.99 -14.17 -9.37
N SER A 113 20.65 -13.97 -10.65
CA SER A 113 19.41 -14.53 -11.19
C SER A 113 19.57 -16.05 -11.21
N VAL A 114 18.96 -16.71 -10.23
CA VAL A 114 19.03 -18.18 -10.09
C VAL A 114 18.27 -18.85 -11.24
N THR A 115 17.37 -18.11 -11.91
CA THR A 115 16.63 -18.57 -13.08
C THR A 115 16.69 -17.53 -14.21
N PRO A 116 17.65 -17.62 -15.15
CA PRO A 116 17.81 -16.65 -16.25
C PRO A 116 16.55 -16.45 -17.12
N SER A 117 15.59 -17.38 -17.06
CA SER A 117 14.34 -17.38 -17.83
C SER A 117 13.13 -16.77 -17.11
N LEU A 118 13.26 -16.31 -15.86
CA LEU A 118 12.15 -15.71 -15.08
C LEU A 118 12.46 -14.25 -14.72
N PRO A 119 12.20 -13.27 -15.58
CA PRO A 119 12.46 -11.87 -15.24
C PRO A 119 11.46 -11.32 -14.19
N GLY A 120 11.96 -10.44 -13.31
CA GLY A 120 11.14 -9.61 -12.44
C GLY A 120 10.54 -10.31 -11.21
N ILE A 121 9.29 -9.97 -10.89
CA ILE A 121 8.63 -10.33 -9.63
C ILE A 121 8.56 -11.84 -9.36
N ARG A 122 8.54 -12.67 -10.41
CA ARG A 122 8.50 -14.13 -10.27
C ARG A 122 9.79 -14.67 -9.64
N ASP A 123 10.95 -14.22 -10.13
CA ASP A 123 12.25 -14.66 -9.62
C ASP A 123 12.52 -14.13 -8.20
N TYR A 124 11.94 -12.99 -7.82
CA TYR A 124 11.94 -12.57 -6.42
C TYR A 124 11.23 -13.58 -5.52
N PHE A 125 10.02 -14.02 -5.89
CA PHE A 125 9.27 -14.99 -5.08
C PHE A 125 9.86 -16.40 -5.12
N VAL A 126 10.59 -16.77 -6.17
CA VAL A 126 11.37 -18.02 -6.17
C VAL A 126 12.50 -17.96 -5.14
N ARG A 127 13.21 -16.83 -5.05
CA ARG A 127 14.36 -16.68 -4.14
C ARG A 127 13.96 -16.45 -2.69
N TYR A 128 12.97 -15.58 -2.45
CA TYR A 128 12.62 -15.12 -1.11
C TYR A 128 11.28 -15.67 -0.62
N GLY A 129 10.50 -16.34 -1.47
CA GLY A 129 9.14 -16.79 -1.13
C GLY A 129 9.10 -17.71 0.09
N ASP A 130 10.05 -18.63 0.24
CA ASP A 130 10.11 -19.52 1.39
C ASP A 130 10.38 -18.75 2.69
N GLY A 131 11.31 -17.79 2.65
CA GLY A 131 11.58 -16.91 3.78
C GLY A 131 10.37 -16.06 4.15
N ILE A 132 9.72 -15.44 3.16
CA ILE A 132 8.49 -14.66 3.35
C ILE A 132 7.40 -15.50 4.00
N ARG A 133 7.16 -16.73 3.52
CA ARG A 133 6.14 -17.62 4.11
C ARG A 133 6.45 -17.98 5.56
N ARG A 134 7.72 -18.23 5.91
CA ARG A 134 8.11 -18.53 7.29
C ARG A 134 7.87 -17.32 8.20
N VAL A 135 8.27 -16.14 7.77
CA VAL A 135 8.04 -14.90 8.52
C VAL A 135 6.53 -14.62 8.66
N MET A 136 5.75 -14.77 7.60
CA MET A 136 4.29 -14.58 7.67
C MET A 136 3.57 -15.62 8.53
N ALA A 137 4.17 -16.79 8.77
CA ALA A 137 3.61 -17.81 9.67
C ALA A 137 3.99 -17.58 11.14
N ASP A 138 5.00 -16.74 11.39
CA ASP A 138 5.47 -16.31 12.71
C ASP A 138 4.77 -15.02 13.18
N MET A 139 4.13 -14.28 12.25
CA MET A 139 3.25 -13.13 12.53
C MET A 139 1.91 -13.56 13.13
#